data_AF-A0A6A0H3B7-F1
#
_entry.id   AF-A0A6A0H3B7-F1
#
_cell.length_a   1.000
_cell.length_b   1.000
_cell.length_c   1.000
_cell.angle_alpha   90.00
_cell.angle_beta   90.00
_cell.angle_gamma   90.00
#
_symmetry.space_group_name_H-M   'P 1'
#
loop_
_entity.id
_entity.type
_entity.pdbx_description
1 polymer ?
#
loop_
_entity_poly.entity_id
_entity_poly.type
_entity_poly.pdbx_seq_one_letter_code
_entity_poly.pdbx_strand_id
1 'polypeptide(L)'
;MRDITPSLDARDSSVYEPWSDENTLGTRAKFDLNLEPPGLVIDPALPSDENLYRCRVDFRSSPTRNSRVRLTVIGEGNETSFT
;
A
#
# COMPACT_ATOMS: atom_id res chain seq x y z
N MET A 1 -2.36 17.33 -0.14
CA MET A 1 -2.45 16.00 0.47
C MET A 1 -2.71 15.05 -0.68
N ARG A 2 -1.75 14.19 -1.04
CA ARG A 2 -1.89 13.28 -2.18
C ARG A 2 -2.43 11.96 -1.65
N ASP A 3 -3.72 11.73 -1.84
CA ASP A 3 -4.38 10.45 -1.55
C ASP A 3 -3.98 9.45 -2.65
N ILE A 4 -2.72 9.02 -2.62
CA ILE A 4 -2.18 8.09 -3.61
C ILE A 4 -1.78 6.80 -2.90
N THR A 5 -2.75 5.92 -2.75
CA THR A 5 -2.54 4.51 -2.37
C THR A 5 -3.47 3.68 -3.24
N PRO A 6 -3.05 2.49 -3.68
CA PRO A 6 -3.93 1.57 -4.41
C PRO A 6 -5.22 1.36 -3.61
N SER A 7 -6.36 1.71 -4.21
CA SER A 7 -7.67 1.50 -3.61
C SER A 7 -8.42 0.40 -4.36
N LEU A 8 -9.20 -0.36 -3.61
CA LEU A 8 -10.00 -1.47 -4.12
C LEU A 8 -11.43 -1.31 -3.60
N ASP A 9 -12.39 -1.20 -4.50
CA ASP A 9 -13.80 -1.25 -4.14
C ASP A 9 -14.37 -2.64 -4.47
N ALA A 10 -14.70 -3.39 -3.43
CA ALA A 10 -15.26 -4.73 -3.52
C ALA A 10 -16.75 -4.80 -3.20
N ARG A 11 -17.43 -3.65 -3.07
CA ARG A 11 -18.80 -3.58 -2.55
C ARG A 11 -19.88 -3.91 -3.59
N ASP A 12 -19.55 -3.80 -4.88
CA ASP A 12 -20.55 -3.80 -5.96
C ASP A 12 -20.40 -4.93 -7.00
N SER A 13 -19.26 -5.64 -7.05
CA SER A 13 -19.05 -6.66 -8.10
C SER A 13 -17.99 -7.72 -7.73
N SER A 14 -18.01 -8.87 -8.41
CA SER A 14 -16.97 -9.92 -8.34
C SER A 14 -15.71 -9.57 -9.15
N VAL A 15 -15.74 -8.47 -9.90
CA VAL A 15 -14.63 -7.90 -10.65
C VAL A 15 -14.16 -6.65 -9.90
N TYR A 16 -12.88 -6.66 -9.53
CA TYR A 16 -12.26 -5.55 -8.81
C TYR A 16 -11.21 -4.93 -9.73
N GLU A 17 -11.34 -3.63 -10.02
CA GLU A 17 -10.29 -2.88 -10.70
C GLU A 17 -9.46 -2.10 -9.67
N PRO A 18 -8.27 -2.60 -9.30
CA PRO A 18 -7.38 -1.84 -8.42
C PRO A 18 -6.92 -0.58 -9.15
N TRP A 19 -7.18 0.59 -8.57
CA TRP A 19 -6.66 1.85 -9.07
C TRP A 19 -5.46 2.29 -8.23
N SER A 20 -4.32 2.51 -8.87
CA SER A 20 -3.14 3.14 -8.27
C SER A 20 -2.64 4.26 -9.15
N ASP A 21 -2.29 5.40 -8.57
CA ASP A 21 -1.62 6.47 -9.30
C ASP A 21 -0.15 6.07 -9.54
N GLU A 22 0.17 5.92 -10.83
CA GLU A 22 1.43 5.42 -11.40
C GLU A 22 2.67 6.15 -10.82
N ASN A 23 2.48 7.38 -10.34
CA ASN A 23 3.55 8.27 -9.95
C ASN A 23 4.15 8.01 -8.55
N THR A 24 3.66 6.99 -7.83
CA THR A 24 4.15 6.66 -6.48
C THR A 24 4.80 5.29 -6.41
N LEU A 25 4.04 4.21 -6.60
CA LEU A 25 4.53 2.84 -6.54
C LEU A 25 4.54 2.16 -7.92
N GLY A 26 3.87 2.75 -8.92
CA GLY A 26 3.77 2.22 -10.28
C GLY A 26 3.29 0.77 -10.32
N THR A 27 3.77 0.02 -11.31
CA THR A 27 3.45 -1.40 -11.53
C THR A 27 4.02 -2.37 -10.47
N ARG A 28 4.86 -1.90 -9.55
CA ARG A 28 5.46 -2.72 -8.47
C ARG A 28 4.48 -3.01 -7.34
N ALA A 29 3.39 -2.25 -7.24
CA ALA A 29 2.40 -2.37 -6.19
C ALA A 29 1.11 -3.00 -6.71
N LYS A 30 0.64 -4.05 -6.03
CA LYS A 30 -0.65 -4.69 -6.31
C LYS A 30 -1.35 -5.06 -5.02
N PHE A 31 -2.69 -5.00 -5.03
CA PHE A 31 -3.48 -5.54 -3.93
C PHE A 31 -3.77 -7.02 -4.21
N ASP A 32 -3.32 -7.91 -3.33
CA ASP A 32 -3.53 -9.35 -3.46
C ASP A 32 -4.62 -9.83 -2.49
N LEU A 33 -5.72 -10.29 -3.07
CA LEU A 33 -6.88 -10.82 -2.35
C LEU A 33 -6.72 -12.27 -1.91
N ASN A 34 -5.72 -12.98 -2.42
CA ASN A 34 -5.48 -14.39 -2.08
C ASN A 34 -4.62 -14.55 -0.82
N LEU A 35 -4.05 -13.45 -0.30
CA LEU A 35 -3.35 -13.45 0.98
C LEU A 35 -4.36 -13.54 2.14
N GLU A 36 -3.95 -14.13 3.25
CA GLU A 36 -4.74 -14.19 4.47
C GLU A 36 -3.97 -13.54 5.63
N PRO A 37 -4.25 -12.27 5.97
CA PRO A 37 -5.28 -11.38 5.39
C PRO A 37 -4.89 -10.77 4.03
N PRO A 38 -5.88 -10.32 3.21
CA PRO A 38 -5.63 -9.57 1.98
C PRO A 38 -4.79 -8.32 2.20
N GLY A 39 -3.91 -7.99 1.27
CA GLY A 39 -2.95 -6.91 1.50
C GLY A 39 -2.30 -6.33 0.25
N LEU A 40 -1.61 -5.21 0.47
CA LEU A 40 -0.76 -4.55 -0.52
C LEU A 40 0.59 -5.28 -0.60
N VAL A 41 0.95 -5.73 -1.79
CA VAL A 41 2.26 -6.29 -2.12
C VAL A 41 3.05 -5.25 -2.91
N ILE A 42 4.27 -4.95 -2.47
CA ILE A 42 5.23 -4.08 -3.17
C ILE A 42 6.47 -4.92 -3.49
N ASP A 43 6.77 -5.11 -4.77
CA ASP A 43 7.90 -5.94 -5.21
C ASP A 43 8.50 -5.41 -6.54
N PRO A 44 9.79 -5.06 -6.61
CA PRO A 44 10.75 -5.00 -5.50
C PRO A 44 10.48 -3.82 -4.56
N ALA A 45 10.86 -3.93 -3.29
CA ALA A 45 10.87 -2.81 -2.34
C ALA A 45 12.12 -1.94 -2.53
N LEU A 46 11.94 -0.61 -2.55
CA LEU A 46 13.01 0.38 -2.75
C LEU A 46 13.15 1.29 -1.52
N PRO A 47 14.33 1.89 -1.26
CA PRO A 47 14.50 2.84 -0.13
C PRO A 47 13.53 4.03 -0.17
N SER A 48 13.10 4.45 -1.37
CA SER A 48 12.11 5.50 -1.57
C SER A 48 10.70 5.11 -1.12
N ASP A 49 10.43 3.83 -0.90
CA ASP A 49 9.13 3.33 -0.43
C ASP A 49 8.99 3.47 1.09
N GLU A 50 10.07 3.78 1.83
CA GLU A 50 10.04 4.03 3.28
C GLU A 50 9.12 5.20 3.63
N ASN A 51 8.00 4.90 4.28
CA ASN A 51 7.00 5.90 4.63
C ASN A 51 5.97 5.38 5.65
N LEU A 52 5.06 6.26 6.05
CA LEU A 52 3.85 5.91 6.80
C LEU A 52 2.69 5.64 5.83
N TYR A 53 2.27 4.38 5.78
CA TYR A 53 1.14 3.91 4.97
C TYR A 53 -0.15 3.98 5.77
N ARG A 54 -1.27 4.20 5.07
CA ARG A 54 -2.61 4.19 5.65
C ARG A 54 -3.45 3.13 4.96
N CYS A 55 -3.89 2.13 5.73
CA CYS A 55 -4.91 1.19 5.29
C CYS A 55 -6.29 1.75 5.67
N ARG A 56 -7.20 1.82 4.69
CA ARG A 56 -8.58 2.25 4.86
C ARG A 56 -9.50 1.17 4.33
N VAL A 57 -10.46 0.75 5.15
CA VAL A 57 -11.49 -0.23 4.75
C VAL A 57 -12.86 0.37 5.02
N ASP A 58 -13.61 0.61 3.95
CA ASP A 58 -14.96 1.15 3.99
C ASP A 58 -15.99 0.01 3.95
N PHE A 59 -16.63 -0.27 5.09
CA PHE A 59 -17.67 -1.29 5.18
C PHE A 59 -19.03 -0.75 4.74
N ARG A 60 -19.91 -1.63 4.25
CA ARG A 60 -21.27 -1.25 3.84
C ARG A 60 -22.16 -0.83 5.03
N SER A 61 -22.07 -1.56 6.13
CA SER A 61 -22.94 -1.42 7.31
C SER A 61 -22.17 -1.23 8.61
N SER A 62 -20.89 -0.86 8.54
CA SER A 62 -20.04 -0.62 9.70
C SER A 62 -19.15 0.60 9.45
N PRO A 63 -18.65 1.27 10.51
CA PRO A 63 -17.75 2.40 10.35
C PRO A 63 -16.48 2.02 9.58
N THR A 64 -15.94 2.97 8.82
CA THR A 64 -14.64 2.84 8.15
C THR A 64 -13.56 2.51 9.18
N ARG A 65 -12.79 1.45 8.93
CA ARG A 65 -11.59 1.15 9.73
C ARG A 65 -10.37 1.77 9.08
N ASN A 66 -9.52 2.37 9.89
CA ASN A 66 -8.29 3.00 9.46
C ASN A 66 -7.13 2.48 10.30
N SER A 67 -6.06 2.06 9.66
CA SER A 67 -4.81 1.66 10.29
C SER A 67 -3.65 2.42 9.67
N ARG A 68 -2.61 2.66 10.46
CA ARG A 68 -1.36 3.28 10.01
C ARG A 68 -0.22 2.28 10.22
N VAL A 69 0.56 2.04 9.18
CA VAL A 69 1.68 1.10 9.18
C VAL A 69 2.93 1.85 8.72
N ARG A 70 4.01 1.76 9.49
CA ARG A 70 5.31 2.31 9.08
C ARG A 70 6.06 1.23 8.31
N LEU A 71 6.41 1.52 7.06
CA LEU A 71 7.33 0.71 6.27
C LEU A 71 8.73 1.31 6.41
N THR A 72 9.67 0.51 6.91
CA THR A 72 11.09 0.83 6.94
C THR A 72 11.79 -0.16 6.03
N VAL A 73 12.61 0.32 5.10
CA VAL A 73 13.29 -0.54 4.12
C VAL A 73 14.72 -0.74 4.57
N ILE A 74 15.00 -1.95 5.05
CA ILE A 74 16.33 -2.35 5.50
C ILE A 74 17.04 -2.98 4.31
N GLY A 75 18.03 -2.27 3.76
CA GLY A 75 18.92 -2.77 2.72
C GLY A 75 20.36 -2.57 3.16
N GLU A 76 21.26 -3.45 2.71
CA GLU A 76 22.70 -3.27 2.89
C GLU A 76 23.22 -2.23 1.90
N GLY A 77 22.93 -0.96 2.17
CA GLY A 77 23.62 0.18 1.58
C GLY A 77 24.35 0.88 2.70
N ASN A 78 25.68 0.93 2.63
CA ASN A 78 26.60 1.51 3.59
C ASN A 78 25.98 2.60 4.48
N GLU A 79 26.27 2.47 5.78
CA GLU A 79 26.24 3.55 6.75
C GLU A 79 26.94 4.78 6.16
N THR A 80 26.17 5.62 5.46
CA THR A 80 26.69 6.90 4.95
C THR A 80 26.88 7.74 6.19
N SER A 81 28.15 7.83 6.59
CA SER A 81 28.64 8.60 7.71
C SER A 81 27.93 9.94 7.76
N PHE A 82 27.20 10.19 8.84
CA PHE A 82 26.82 11.53 9.23
C PHE A 82 28.14 12.30 9.43
N THR A 83 28.40 13.28 8.58
CA THR A 83 29.33 14.37 8.89
C THR A 83 28.56 15.44 9.64
#